data_AF-A0A6V6ZJA0-F1
#
_entry.id   AF-A0A6V6ZJA0-F1
#
_cell.length_a   1.000
_cell.length_b   1.000
_cell.length_c   1.000
_cell.angle_alpha   90.00
_cell.angle_beta   90.00
_cell.angle_gamma   90.00
#
_symmetry.space_group_name_H-M   'P 1'
#
loop_
_entity.id
_entity.type
_entity.pdbx_description
1 polymer ?
#
loop_
_entity_poly.entity_id
_entity_poly.type
_entity_poly.pdbx_seq_one_letter_code
_entity_poly.pdbx_strand_id
1 'polypeptide(L)'
;MLGWQIFVHSVRMVFGNIKQVLQITFGPALAATAAIVALFMVLDIPWDQLDPETGTLPPGTSYGSLVFFVASVAIVGIITMFWIAVSWHRFILLEEYPHGIFPTFRFDRILAYFGRVLLLGLLMGLAFLPLSMVMAAMGAGALTLVVTVVFAFFLIVSFYRLSIILPAAAIGHPVTLGDAWNSTQGMGGAIILLLIVNFLFQFLVQLAFTALAFIPLLGILLTLFFGTLVLPLINVSILTTMFGVFIEKRELT
;
A
#
# COMPACT_ATOMS: atom_id res chain seq x y z
N MET A 1 16.31 7.66 -17.56
CA MET A 1 16.47 8.16 -16.17
C MET A 1 16.01 7.07 -15.20
N LEU A 2 16.74 6.84 -14.10
CA LEU A 2 16.53 5.67 -13.22
C LEU A 2 15.13 5.58 -12.60
N GLY A 3 14.53 6.70 -12.18
CA GLY A 3 13.16 6.70 -11.63
C GLY A 3 12.10 6.16 -12.59
N TRP A 4 12.20 6.54 -13.88
CA TRP A 4 11.36 6.00 -14.94
C TRP A 4 11.60 4.50 -15.17
N GLN A 5 12.85 4.05 -15.15
CA GLN A 5 13.17 2.63 -15.33
C GLN A 5 12.63 1.77 -14.18
N ILE A 6 12.75 2.23 -12.93
CA ILE A 6 12.16 1.56 -11.76
C ILE A 6 10.64 1.43 -11.93
N PHE A 7 9.97 2.51 -12.33
CA PHE A 7 8.53 2.51 -12.56
C PHE A 7 8.13 1.52 -13.67
N VAL A 8 8.72 1.63 -14.86
CA VAL A 8 8.40 0.76 -16.00
C VAL A 8 8.69 -0.70 -15.68
N HIS A 9 9.80 -0.99 -15.03
CA HIS A 9 10.14 -2.35 -14.60
C HIS A 9 9.11 -2.88 -13.59
N SER A 10 8.66 -2.06 -12.63
CA SER A 10 7.62 -2.44 -11.66
C SER A 10 6.27 -2.74 -12.32
N VAL A 11 5.87 -1.94 -13.30
CA VAL A 11 4.66 -2.17 -14.10
C VAL A 11 4.80 -3.47 -14.91
N ARG A 12 5.92 -3.63 -15.63
CA ARG A 12 6.21 -4.84 -16.42
C ARG A 12 6.24 -6.09 -15.55
N MET A 13 6.73 -6.00 -14.32
CA MET A 13 6.77 -7.10 -13.36
C MET A 13 5.35 -7.61 -13.02
N VAL A 14 4.38 -6.71 -12.83
CA VAL A 14 2.99 -7.09 -12.57
C VAL A 14 2.35 -7.69 -13.83
N PHE A 15 2.44 -7.00 -14.97
CA PHE A 15 1.80 -7.45 -16.22
C PHE A 15 2.50 -8.65 -16.88
N GLY A 16 3.78 -8.88 -16.59
CA GLY A 16 4.52 -10.07 -17.04
C GLY A 16 4.20 -11.32 -16.23
N ASN A 17 3.56 -11.17 -15.06
CA ASN A 17 3.29 -12.26 -14.13
C ASN A 17 1.80 -12.33 -13.71
N ILE A 18 0.87 -12.11 -14.65
CA ILE A 18 -0.58 -12.08 -14.36
C ILE A 18 -1.07 -13.36 -13.68
N LYS A 19 -0.51 -14.52 -14.06
CA LYS A 19 -0.85 -15.78 -13.41
C LYS A 19 -0.53 -15.73 -11.90
N GLN A 20 0.66 -15.26 -11.55
CA GLN A 20 1.10 -15.15 -10.16
C GLN A 20 0.39 -14.02 -9.42
N VAL A 21 0.07 -12.90 -10.10
CA VAL A 21 -0.81 -11.86 -9.56
C VAL A 21 -2.12 -12.49 -9.08
N LEU A 22 -2.79 -13.27 -9.93
CA LEU A 22 -4.03 -13.96 -9.57
C LEU A 22 -3.82 -14.97 -8.44
N GLN A 23 -2.80 -15.83 -8.51
CA GLN A 23 -2.54 -16.85 -7.48
C GLN A 23 -2.21 -16.24 -6.11
N ILE A 24 -1.54 -15.09 -6.08
CA ILE A 24 -1.13 -14.43 -4.83
C ILE A 24 -2.26 -13.60 -4.24
N THR A 25 -3.14 -13.03 -5.07
CA THR A 25 -4.18 -12.10 -4.60
C THR A 25 -5.55 -12.73 -4.42
N PHE A 26 -5.94 -13.65 -5.31
CA PHE A 26 -7.32 -14.14 -5.38
C PHE A 26 -7.73 -14.90 -4.13
N GLY A 27 -6.97 -15.92 -3.72
CA GLY A 27 -7.28 -16.69 -2.49
C GLY A 27 -7.35 -15.81 -1.24
N PRO A 28 -6.31 -14.99 -0.94
CA PRO A 28 -6.35 -14.08 0.20
C PRO A 28 -7.52 -13.09 0.16
N ALA A 29 -7.84 -12.51 -1.00
CA ALA A 29 -8.99 -11.62 -1.13
C ALA A 29 -10.32 -12.35 -0.87
N LEU A 30 -10.47 -13.57 -1.37
CA LEU A 30 -11.68 -14.38 -1.16
C LEU A 30 -11.86 -14.77 0.31
N ALA A 31 -10.77 -15.12 0.99
CA ALA A 31 -10.77 -15.38 2.44
C ALA A 31 -11.14 -14.11 3.24
N ALA A 32 -10.61 -12.95 2.85
CA ALA A 32 -10.96 -11.67 3.46
C ALA A 32 -12.44 -11.33 3.27
N THR A 33 -12.97 -11.49 2.06
CA THR A 33 -14.39 -11.29 1.77
C THR A 33 -15.26 -12.22 2.58
N ALA A 34 -14.92 -13.51 2.66
CA ALA A 34 -15.67 -14.48 3.46
C ALA A 34 -15.67 -14.11 4.96
N ALA A 35 -14.52 -13.68 5.51
CA ALA A 35 -14.42 -13.23 6.89
C ALA A 35 -15.25 -11.96 7.14
N ILE A 36 -15.21 -11.00 6.22
CA ILE A 36 -16.00 -9.77 6.29
C ILE A 36 -17.50 -10.11 6.25
N VAL A 37 -17.94 -10.94 5.30
CA VAL A 37 -19.34 -11.39 5.20
C VAL A 37 -19.80 -12.12 6.46
N ALA A 38 -18.96 -12.98 7.04
CA ALA A 38 -19.25 -13.63 8.30
C ALA A 38 -19.41 -12.62 9.46
N LEU A 39 -18.55 -11.60 9.53
CA LEU A 39 -18.68 -10.51 10.52
C LEU A 39 -20.00 -9.74 10.34
N PHE A 40 -20.37 -9.45 9.09
CA PHE A 40 -21.67 -8.84 8.77
C PHE A 40 -22.83 -9.69 9.29
N MET A 41 -22.83 -10.99 9.04
CA MET A 41 -23.89 -11.91 9.47
C MET A 41 -23.97 -12.07 10.99
N VAL A 42 -22.82 -12.07 11.69
CA VAL A 42 -22.79 -12.24 13.16
C VAL A 42 -23.23 -10.99 13.91
N LEU A 43 -22.96 -9.80 13.36
CA LEU A 43 -23.25 -8.54 14.03
C LEU A 43 -24.65 -7.98 13.72
N ASP A 44 -25.36 -8.56 12.76
CA ASP A 44 -26.75 -8.22 12.37
C ASP A 44 -26.98 -6.71 12.18
N ILE A 45 -25.99 -6.03 11.58
CA ILE A 45 -26.05 -4.58 11.35
C ILE A 45 -26.96 -4.33 10.13
N PRO A 46 -28.08 -3.58 10.26
CA PRO A 46 -28.98 -3.30 9.14
C PRO A 46 -28.45 -2.13 8.31
N TRP A 47 -27.60 -2.47 7.33
CA TRP A 47 -26.89 -1.51 6.47
C TRP A 47 -27.80 -0.67 5.57
N ASP A 48 -28.96 -1.19 5.23
CA ASP A 48 -30.01 -0.50 4.48
C ASP A 48 -30.66 0.64 5.27
N GLN A 49 -30.52 0.62 6.60
CA GLN A 49 -31.09 1.62 7.51
C GLN A 49 -30.04 2.58 8.06
N LEU A 50 -28.76 2.35 7.76
CA LEU A 50 -27.69 3.27 8.13
C LEU A 50 -27.77 4.50 7.23
N ASP A 51 -28.20 5.62 7.81
CA ASP A 51 -28.22 6.91 7.13
C ASP A 51 -27.01 7.76 7.58
N PRO A 52 -26.00 7.93 6.70
CA PRO A 52 -24.81 8.72 7.00
C PRO A 52 -25.11 10.21 7.19
N GLU A 53 -26.24 10.71 6.67
CA GLU A 53 -26.59 12.14 6.69
C GLU A 53 -27.19 12.55 8.03
N THR A 54 -28.02 11.69 8.63
CA THR A 54 -28.65 11.97 9.92
C THR A 54 -27.81 11.50 11.11
N GLY A 55 -26.84 10.61 10.90
CA GLY A 55 -26.01 10.05 11.96
C GLY A 55 -26.80 9.22 12.99
N THR A 56 -28.06 8.90 12.67
CA THR A 56 -28.94 8.12 13.51
C THR A 56 -28.65 6.64 13.35
N LEU A 57 -28.54 5.92 14.47
CA LEU A 57 -28.31 4.49 14.43
C LEU A 57 -29.63 3.73 14.31
N PRO A 58 -29.68 2.69 13.46
CA PRO A 58 -30.83 1.80 13.40
C PRO A 58 -31.14 1.17 14.76
N PRO A 59 -32.42 0.87 15.04
CA PRO A 59 -32.81 0.12 16.23
C PRO A 59 -32.01 -1.20 16.32
N GLY A 60 -31.43 -1.48 17.49
CA GLY A 60 -30.60 -2.68 17.71
C GLY A 60 -29.12 -2.53 17.34
N THR A 61 -28.73 -1.44 16.67
CA THR A 61 -27.32 -1.13 16.38
C THR A 61 -26.75 -0.18 17.42
N SER A 62 -25.61 -0.56 18.01
CA SER A 62 -24.86 0.33 18.91
C SER A 62 -23.65 0.95 18.21
N TYR A 63 -23.17 2.09 18.71
CA TYR A 63 -21.87 2.62 18.27
C TYR A 63 -20.74 1.61 18.53
N GLY A 64 -20.82 0.83 19.61
CA GLY A 64 -19.84 -0.21 19.94
C GLY A 64 -19.75 -1.32 18.88
N SER A 65 -20.89 -1.83 18.41
CA SER A 65 -20.95 -2.85 17.35
C SER A 65 -20.43 -2.32 16.02
N LEU A 66 -20.71 -1.06 15.67
CA LEU A 66 -20.18 -0.43 14.46
C LEU A 66 -18.67 -0.23 14.53
N VAL A 67 -18.15 0.30 15.65
CA VAL A 67 -16.71 0.47 15.85
C VAL A 67 -16.00 -0.88 15.81
N PHE A 68 -16.55 -1.90 16.48
CA PHE A 68 -16.02 -3.25 16.44
C PHE A 68 -16.00 -3.83 15.03
N PHE A 69 -17.08 -3.65 14.25
CA PHE A 69 -17.15 -4.08 12.86
C PHE A 69 -16.08 -3.40 12.00
N VAL A 70 -16.00 -2.07 12.03
CA VAL A 70 -15.04 -1.29 11.24
C VAL A 70 -13.60 -1.66 11.61
N ALA A 71 -13.31 -1.79 12.91
CA ALA A 71 -12.00 -2.24 13.38
C ALA A 71 -11.67 -3.66 12.89
N SER A 72 -12.64 -4.58 12.93
CA SER A 72 -12.47 -5.95 12.45
C SER A 72 -12.22 -6.02 10.94
N VAL A 73 -12.97 -5.25 10.14
CA VAL A 73 -12.75 -5.12 8.69
C VAL A 73 -11.36 -4.56 8.41
N ALA A 74 -10.94 -3.52 9.14
CA ALA A 74 -9.61 -2.94 8.98
C ALA A 74 -8.50 -3.97 9.31
N ILE A 75 -8.65 -4.75 10.39
CA ILE A 75 -7.71 -5.80 10.77
C ILE A 75 -7.63 -6.88 9.69
N VAL A 76 -8.77 -7.38 9.21
CA VAL A 76 -8.81 -8.38 8.12
C VAL A 76 -8.15 -7.84 6.86
N GLY A 77 -8.43 -6.58 6.50
CA GLY A 77 -7.82 -5.91 5.36
C GLY A 77 -6.30 -5.78 5.48
N ILE A 78 -5.81 -5.35 6.64
CA ILE A 78 -4.37 -5.21 6.92
C ILE A 78 -3.65 -6.57 6.84
N ILE A 79 -4.20 -7.61 7.48
CA ILE A 79 -3.62 -8.96 7.43
C ILE A 79 -3.55 -9.46 5.99
N THR A 80 -4.62 -9.27 5.22
CA THR A 80 -4.70 -9.69 3.81
C THR A 80 -3.69 -8.93 2.95
N MET A 81 -3.59 -7.61 3.12
CA MET A 81 -2.65 -6.77 2.39
C MET A 81 -1.20 -7.19 2.65
N PHE A 82 -0.83 -7.46 3.90
CA PHE A 82 0.52 -7.93 4.22
C PHE A 82 0.79 -9.36 3.77
N TRP A 83 -0.21 -10.24 3.82
CA TRP A 83 -0.08 -11.58 3.25
C TRP A 83 0.23 -11.51 1.74
N ILE A 84 -0.50 -10.68 1.00
CA ILE A 84 -0.28 -10.44 -0.43
C ILE A 84 1.11 -9.81 -0.67
N ALA A 85 1.44 -8.72 0.04
CA ALA A 85 2.71 -8.01 -0.15
C ALA A 85 3.93 -8.89 0.15
N VAL A 86 3.91 -9.62 1.27
CA VAL A 86 4.99 -10.55 1.63
C VAL A 86 5.13 -11.66 0.59
N SER A 87 4.01 -12.25 0.17
CA SER A 87 4.03 -13.29 -0.87
C SER A 87 4.58 -12.77 -2.19
N TRP A 88 4.20 -11.55 -2.59
CA TRP A 88 4.71 -10.90 -3.80
C TRP A 88 6.20 -10.61 -3.74
N HIS A 89 6.70 -10.02 -2.64
CA HIS A 89 8.12 -9.76 -2.46
C HIS A 89 8.95 -11.05 -2.56
N ARG A 90 8.48 -12.14 -1.94
CA ARG A 90 9.17 -13.43 -1.97
C ARG A 90 9.11 -14.11 -3.33
N PHE A 91 7.98 -14.03 -4.01
CA PHE A 91 7.86 -14.51 -5.39
C PHE A 91 8.91 -13.84 -6.30
N ILE A 92 9.03 -12.52 -6.25
CA ILE A 92 9.94 -11.79 -7.13
C ILE A 92 11.42 -11.94 -6.72
N LEU A 93 11.72 -11.86 -5.43
CA LEU A 93 13.09 -11.80 -4.96
C LEU A 93 13.71 -13.18 -4.74
N LEU A 94 12.89 -14.16 -4.32
CA LEU A 94 13.33 -15.52 -3.99
C LEU A 94 12.81 -16.58 -4.97
N GLU A 95 12.08 -16.18 -6.01
CA GLU A 95 11.42 -17.10 -6.96
C GLU A 95 10.52 -18.11 -6.26
N GLU A 96 9.89 -17.71 -5.15
CA GLU A 96 8.96 -18.56 -4.41
C GLU A 96 7.59 -18.57 -5.09
N TYR A 97 7.37 -19.53 -6.00
CA TYR A 97 6.12 -19.65 -6.73
C TYR A 97 4.97 -20.15 -5.84
N PRO A 98 3.76 -19.55 -5.92
CA PRO A 98 2.59 -20.04 -5.20
C PRO A 98 2.09 -21.37 -5.78
N HIS A 99 1.75 -22.31 -4.90
CA HIS A 99 1.12 -23.57 -5.27
C HIS A 99 -0.39 -23.47 -5.02
N GLY A 100 -1.19 -23.57 -6.09
CA GLY A 100 -2.65 -23.46 -6.02
C GLY A 100 -3.14 -22.01 -5.94
N ILE A 101 -4.27 -21.83 -5.24
CA ILE A 101 -4.99 -20.55 -5.13
C ILE A 101 -4.61 -19.72 -3.88
N PHE A 102 -3.90 -20.33 -2.92
CA PHE A 102 -3.44 -19.68 -1.70
C PHE A 102 -1.91 -19.67 -1.65
N PRO A 103 -1.26 -18.49 -1.55
CA PRO A 103 0.16 -18.45 -1.25
C PRO A 103 0.42 -18.85 0.20
N THR A 104 1.62 -19.35 0.50
CA THR A 104 2.00 -19.78 1.86
C THR A 104 1.81 -18.65 2.88
N PHE A 105 1.01 -18.88 3.92
CA PHE A 105 0.82 -17.90 4.99
C PHE A 105 2.01 -17.92 5.97
N ARG A 106 2.96 -17.00 5.77
CA ARG A 106 4.18 -16.89 6.57
C ARG A 106 4.00 -15.89 7.70
N PHE A 107 3.35 -16.32 8.78
CA PHE A 107 3.01 -15.45 9.92
C PHE A 107 4.21 -14.67 10.48
N ASP A 108 5.36 -15.33 10.62
CA ASP A 108 6.61 -14.72 11.08
C ASP A 108 7.09 -13.57 10.17
N ARG A 109 7.04 -13.77 8.84
CA ARG A 109 7.41 -12.74 7.85
C ARG A 109 6.38 -11.62 7.76
N ILE A 110 5.09 -11.95 7.85
CA ILE A 110 3.99 -10.98 7.88
C ILE A 110 4.12 -10.08 9.11
N LEU A 111 4.39 -10.65 10.28
CA LEU A 111 4.58 -9.89 11.51
C LEU A 111 5.85 -9.01 11.45
N ALA A 112 6.95 -9.54 10.90
CA ALA A 112 8.16 -8.75 10.68
C ALA A 112 7.92 -7.58 9.72
N TYR A 113 7.19 -7.81 8.63
CA TYR A 113 6.79 -6.79 7.67
C TYR A 113 5.93 -5.71 8.32
N PHE A 114 4.90 -6.11 9.06
CA PHE A 114 4.06 -5.20 9.85
C PHE A 114 4.88 -4.35 10.83
N GLY A 115 5.79 -4.97 11.58
CA GLY A 115 6.66 -4.25 12.51
C GLY A 115 7.50 -3.18 11.82
N ARG A 116 7.97 -3.41 10.59
CA ARG A 116 8.69 -2.39 9.80
C ARG A 116 7.78 -1.31 9.25
N VAL A 117 6.56 -1.63 8.80
CA VAL A 117 5.56 -0.63 8.42
C VAL A 117 5.23 0.26 9.61
N LEU A 118 5.01 -0.32 10.79
CA LEU A 118 4.73 0.41 12.03
C LEU A 118 5.91 1.31 12.44
N LEU A 119 7.14 0.80 12.36
CA LEU A 119 8.36 1.59 12.62
C LEU A 119 8.45 2.81 11.70
N LEU A 120 8.22 2.62 10.39
CA LEU A 120 8.23 3.73 9.43
C LEU A 120 7.10 4.71 9.69
N GLY A 121 5.88 4.21 9.97
CA GLY A 121 4.73 5.04 10.31
C GLY A 121 4.98 5.89 11.56
N LEU A 122 5.54 5.30 12.62
CA LEU A 122 5.90 6.00 13.85
C LEU A 122 7.00 7.05 13.59
N LEU A 123 8.02 6.70 12.81
CA LEU A 123 9.09 7.63 12.44
C LEU A 123 8.56 8.84 11.66
N MET A 124 7.70 8.60 10.66
CA MET A 124 7.07 9.68 9.89
C MET A 124 6.13 10.51 10.78
N GLY A 125 5.32 9.87 11.62
CA GLY A 125 4.42 10.55 12.56
C GLY A 125 5.17 11.44 13.55
N LEU A 126 6.28 10.95 14.09
CA LEU A 126 7.15 11.73 14.98
C LEU A 126 7.75 12.94 14.25
N ALA A 127 8.11 12.79 12.96
CA ALA A 127 8.61 13.90 12.15
C ALA A 127 7.56 15.00 11.88
N PHE A 128 6.26 14.69 11.98
CA PHE A 128 5.21 15.72 11.90
C PHE A 128 5.08 16.58 13.17
N LEU A 129 5.57 16.13 14.33
CA LEU A 129 5.52 16.93 15.57
C LEU A 129 6.28 18.27 15.45
N PRO A 130 7.56 18.31 15.05
CA PRO A 130 8.26 19.60 14.90
C PRO A 130 7.62 20.47 13.81
N LEU A 131 7.10 19.88 12.74
CA LEU A 131 6.34 20.63 11.74
C LEU A 131 5.12 21.29 12.38
N SER A 132 4.33 20.57 13.16
CA SER A 132 3.13 21.13 13.81
C SER A 132 3.46 22.31 14.74
N MET A 133 4.60 22.27 15.42
CA MET A 133 5.07 23.37 16.27
C MET A 133 5.45 24.60 15.45
N VAL A 134 6.16 24.41 14.32
CA VAL A 134 6.51 25.49 13.39
C VAL A 134 5.25 26.12 12.81
N MET A 135 4.28 25.30 12.41
CA MET A 135 2.99 25.74 11.87
C MET A 135 2.20 26.57 12.88
N ALA A 136 2.14 26.12 14.13
CA ALA A 136 1.48 26.84 15.21
C ALA A 136 2.13 28.21 15.48
N ALA A 137 3.46 28.29 15.40
CA ALA A 137 4.21 29.52 15.59
C ALA A 137 4.06 30.52 14.42
N MET A 138 3.96 30.03 13.19
CA MET A 138 3.84 30.87 11.99
C MET A 138 2.42 31.39 11.73
N GLY A 139 1.40 30.72 12.27
CA GLY A 139 0.00 31.00 11.94
C GLY A 139 -0.38 30.59 10.51
N ALA A 140 -1.64 30.80 10.13
CA ALA A 140 -2.12 30.46 8.80
C ALA A 140 -1.67 31.49 7.76
N GLY A 141 -1.08 31.04 6.65
CA GLY A 141 -0.64 31.92 5.57
C GLY A 141 0.06 31.18 4.42
N ALA A 142 0.34 31.91 3.34
CA ALA A 142 0.99 31.35 2.14
C ALA A 142 2.37 30.75 2.44
N LEU A 143 3.16 31.40 3.31
CA LEU A 143 4.47 30.89 3.71
C LEU A 143 4.36 29.56 4.48
N THR A 144 3.41 29.47 5.42
CA THR A 144 3.09 28.26 6.18
C THR A 144 2.69 27.10 5.25
N LEU A 145 1.90 27.38 4.22
CA LEU A 145 1.56 26.39 3.19
C LEU A 145 2.80 25.91 2.42
N VAL A 146 3.66 26.82 1.98
CA VAL A 146 4.91 26.47 1.26
C VAL A 146 5.80 25.59 2.13
N VAL A 147 6.00 25.95 3.41
CA VAL A 147 6.78 25.14 4.36
C VAL A 147 6.18 23.74 4.53
N THR A 148 4.86 23.64 4.66
CA THR A 148 4.15 22.36 4.77
C THR A 148 4.40 21.48 3.55
N VAL A 149 4.23 22.03 2.35
CA VAL A 149 4.38 21.29 1.09
C VAL A 149 5.81 20.80 0.92
N VAL A 150 6.81 21.67 1.16
CA VAL A 150 8.22 21.31 1.07
C VAL A 150 8.57 20.21 2.08
N PHE A 151 8.09 20.33 3.32
CA PHE A 151 8.36 19.34 4.36
C PHE A 151 7.65 18.01 4.10
N ALA A 152 6.38 18.03 3.67
CA ALA A 152 5.66 16.83 3.26
C ALA A 152 6.38 16.12 2.11
N PHE A 153 6.87 16.87 1.12
CA PHE A 153 7.65 16.31 0.02
C PHE A 153 8.96 15.67 0.50
N PHE A 154 9.67 16.33 1.41
CA PHE A 154 10.86 15.76 2.05
C PHE A 154 10.55 14.45 2.80
N LEU A 155 9.44 14.38 3.54
CA LEU A 155 9.01 13.17 4.24
C LEU A 155 8.63 12.05 3.27
N ILE A 156 7.92 12.35 2.19
CA ILE A 156 7.56 11.35 1.17
C ILE A 156 8.83 10.76 0.54
N VAL A 157 9.79 11.60 0.15
CA VAL A 157 11.07 11.11 -0.40
C VAL A 157 11.82 10.28 0.64
N SER A 158 11.85 10.71 1.90
CA SER A 158 12.50 9.98 3.00
C SER A 158 11.82 8.64 3.27
N PHE A 159 10.49 8.58 3.22
CA PHE A 159 9.72 7.35 3.36
C PHE A 159 10.10 6.34 2.28
N TYR A 160 10.13 6.76 1.00
CA TYR A 160 10.52 5.88 -0.10
C TYR A 160 11.98 5.41 -0.02
N ARG A 161 12.88 6.23 0.51
CA ARG A 161 14.26 5.81 0.76
C ARG A 161 14.36 4.72 1.81
N LEU A 162 13.55 4.82 2.87
CA LEU A 162 13.57 3.89 3.99
C LEU A 162 12.70 2.65 3.74
N SER A 163 11.74 2.70 2.82
CA SER A 163 10.79 1.62 2.57
C SER A 163 11.41 0.36 1.96
N ILE A 164 12.66 0.40 1.50
CA ILE A 164 13.39 -0.82 1.07
C ILE A 164 13.60 -1.84 2.20
N ILE A 165 13.45 -1.44 3.46
CA ILE A 165 13.43 -2.38 4.60
C ILE A 165 12.20 -3.30 4.60
N LEU A 166 11.14 -2.95 3.85
CA LEU A 166 9.90 -3.71 3.77
C LEU A 166 10.08 -5.03 2.98
N PRO A 167 10.55 -5.02 1.71
CA PRO A 167 10.95 -6.24 1.02
C PRO A 167 11.98 -7.06 1.81
N ALA A 168 12.95 -6.38 2.44
CA ALA A 168 13.98 -7.01 3.27
C ALA A 168 13.38 -7.86 4.41
N ALA A 169 12.36 -7.32 5.09
CA ALA A 169 11.64 -8.04 6.14
C ALA A 169 10.83 -9.23 5.60
N ALA A 170 10.19 -9.07 4.42
CA ALA A 170 9.41 -10.11 3.78
C ALA A 170 10.26 -11.34 3.38
N ILE A 171 11.48 -11.10 2.86
CA ILE A 171 12.38 -12.18 2.44
C ILE A 171 13.17 -12.79 3.61
N GLY A 172 13.26 -12.09 4.74
CA GLY A 172 13.96 -12.55 5.93
C GLY A 172 15.43 -12.13 6.02
N HIS A 173 15.84 -11.15 5.23
CA HIS A 173 17.16 -10.52 5.27
C HIS A 173 17.00 -9.05 5.73
N PRO A 174 16.76 -8.80 7.03
CA PRO A 174 16.41 -7.46 7.49
C PRO A 174 17.57 -6.47 7.28
N VAL A 175 17.23 -5.32 6.70
CA VAL A 175 18.12 -4.17 6.51
C VAL A 175 17.81 -3.12 7.57
N THR A 176 18.82 -2.45 8.14
CA THR A 176 18.60 -1.40 9.14
C THR A 176 18.16 -0.08 8.48
N LEU A 177 17.59 0.85 9.26
CA LEU A 177 17.25 2.18 8.74
C LEU A 177 18.49 2.95 8.25
N GLY A 178 19.63 2.79 8.94
CA GLY A 178 20.89 3.41 8.55
C GLY A 178 21.41 2.84 7.23
N ASP A 179 21.39 1.52 7.07
CA ASP A 179 21.77 0.86 5.83
C ASP A 179 20.87 1.31 4.67
N ALA A 180 19.55 1.34 4.89
CA ALA A 180 18.59 1.77 3.88
C ALA A 180 18.78 3.24 3.47
N TRP A 181 19.07 4.12 4.44
CA TRP A 181 19.39 5.51 4.16
C TRP A 181 20.67 5.61 3.33
N ASN A 182 21.73 4.91 3.73
CA ASN A 182 23.03 4.97 3.07
C ASN A 182 22.98 4.37 1.65
N SER A 183 22.30 3.25 1.45
CA SER A 183 22.19 2.58 0.15
C SER A 183 21.35 3.36 -0.87
N THR A 184 20.53 4.31 -0.41
CA THR A 184 19.69 5.18 -1.24
C THR A 184 20.19 6.63 -1.29
N GLN A 185 21.42 6.91 -0.83
CA GLN A 185 22.01 8.24 -0.95
C GLN A 185 22.17 8.67 -2.40
N GLY A 186 21.99 9.97 -2.67
CA GLY A 186 22.05 10.53 -4.03
C GLY A 186 20.83 10.22 -4.91
N MET A 187 19.90 9.38 -4.46
CA MET A 187 18.76 8.92 -5.26
C MET A 187 17.51 9.82 -5.22
N GLY A 188 17.59 10.97 -4.54
CA GLY A 188 16.45 11.89 -4.36
C GLY A 188 15.79 12.26 -5.69
N GLY A 189 16.58 12.65 -6.70
CA GLY A 189 16.04 13.01 -8.02
C GLY A 189 15.34 11.85 -8.73
N ALA A 190 15.84 10.62 -8.60
CA ALA A 190 15.20 9.45 -9.19
C ALA A 190 13.90 9.09 -8.47
N ILE A 191 13.86 9.20 -7.15
CA ILE A 191 12.64 8.99 -6.35
C ILE A 191 11.59 10.05 -6.70
N ILE A 192 11.98 11.31 -6.85
CA ILE A 192 11.07 12.38 -7.27
C ILE A 192 10.46 12.07 -8.63
N LEU A 193 11.28 11.70 -9.62
CA LEU A 193 10.78 11.32 -10.94
C LEU A 193 9.84 10.11 -10.86
N LEU A 194 10.21 9.08 -10.08
CA LEU A 194 9.39 7.90 -9.83
C LEU A 194 8.01 8.29 -9.24
N LEU A 195 7.98 9.19 -8.25
CA LEU A 195 6.75 9.68 -7.63
C LEU A 195 5.87 10.44 -8.63
N ILE A 196 6.46 11.32 -9.44
CA ILE A 196 5.74 12.06 -10.48
C ILE A 196 5.14 11.12 -11.51
N VAL A 197 5.91 10.14 -11.99
CA VAL A 197 5.44 9.17 -12.98
C VAL A 197 4.37 8.25 -12.39
N ASN A 198 4.55 7.77 -11.16
CA ASN A 198 3.55 6.95 -10.47
C ASN A 198 2.24 7.73 -10.25
N PHE A 199 2.33 9.00 -9.84
CA PHE A 199 1.16 9.88 -9.71
C PHE A 199 0.45 10.07 -11.04
N LEU A 200 1.19 10.41 -12.11
CA LEU A 200 0.62 10.61 -13.44
C LEU A 200 -0.04 9.32 -13.95
N PHE A 201 0.58 8.17 -13.76
CA PHE A 201 0.00 6.89 -14.11
C PHE A 201 -1.31 6.62 -13.36
N GLN A 202 -1.33 6.78 -12.04
CA GLN A 202 -2.54 6.58 -11.24
C GLN A 202 -3.65 7.55 -11.64
N PHE A 203 -3.30 8.81 -11.90
CA PHE A 203 -4.24 9.82 -12.41
C PHE A 203 -4.85 9.41 -13.76
N LEU A 204 -4.03 8.93 -14.70
CA LEU A 204 -4.50 8.48 -16.02
C LEU A 204 -5.38 7.22 -15.91
N VAL A 205 -5.03 6.27 -15.05
CA VAL A 205 -5.86 5.08 -14.78
C VAL A 205 -7.20 5.50 -14.18
N GLN A 206 -7.20 6.41 -13.21
CA GLN A 206 -8.43 6.92 -12.61
C GLN A 206 -9.31 7.65 -13.64
N LEU A 207 -8.71 8.45 -14.52
CA LEU A 207 -9.44 9.11 -15.61
C LEU A 207 -10.09 8.09 -16.55
N ALA A 208 -9.35 7.03 -16.91
CA ALA A 208 -9.89 5.93 -17.72
C ALA A 208 -11.04 5.20 -17.03
N PHE A 209 -10.95 4.95 -15.72
CA PHE A 209 -12.03 4.32 -14.96
C PHE A 209 -13.27 5.19 -14.93
N THR A 210 -13.13 6.49 -14.65
CA THR A 210 -14.25 7.44 -14.67
C THR A 210 -14.87 7.52 -16.06
N ALA A 211 -14.06 7.57 -17.11
CA ALA A 211 -14.54 7.61 -18.49
C ALA A 211 -15.31 6.33 -18.86
N LEU A 212 -14.96 5.18 -18.29
CA LEU A 212 -15.60 3.89 -18.59
C LEU A 212 -16.71 3.49 -17.60
N ALA A 213 -16.96 4.32 -16.58
CA ALA A 213 -17.92 4.04 -15.51
C ALA A 213 -19.38 3.93 -16.00
N PHE A 214 -19.70 4.48 -17.18
CA PHE A 214 -21.03 4.36 -17.77
C PHE A 214 -21.36 2.94 -18.26
N ILE A 215 -20.38 2.04 -18.33
CA ILE A 215 -20.58 0.62 -18.67
C ILE A 215 -20.60 -0.19 -17.36
N PRO A 216 -21.77 -0.63 -16.85
CA PRO A 216 -21.88 -1.13 -15.47
C PRO A 216 -20.98 -2.33 -15.16
N LEU A 217 -20.98 -3.35 -16.04
CA LEU A 217 -20.16 -4.56 -15.86
C LEU A 217 -18.66 -4.27 -15.97
N LEU A 218 -18.28 -3.42 -16.93
CA LEU A 218 -16.88 -3.08 -17.16
C LEU A 218 -16.33 -2.19 -16.03
N GLY A 219 -17.14 -1.26 -15.51
CA GLY A 219 -16.79 -0.45 -14.34
C GLY A 219 -16.50 -1.30 -13.10
N ILE A 220 -17.36 -2.27 -12.78
CA ILE A 220 -17.12 -3.20 -11.66
C ILE A 220 -15.82 -3.98 -11.85
N LEU A 221 -15.60 -4.54 -13.04
CA LEU A 221 -14.37 -5.29 -13.34
C LEU A 221 -13.12 -4.41 -13.22
N LEU A 222 -13.16 -3.16 -13.70
CA LEU A 222 -12.04 -2.22 -13.55
C LEU A 222 -11.75 -1.89 -12.08
N THR A 223 -12.78 -1.54 -11.31
CA THR A 223 -12.61 -1.19 -9.90
C THR A 223 -12.13 -2.38 -9.07
N LEU A 224 -12.76 -3.55 -9.21
CA LEU A 224 -12.39 -4.73 -8.46
C LEU A 224 -11.04 -5.28 -8.92
N PHE A 225 -10.87 -5.60 -10.21
CA PHE A 225 -9.63 -6.24 -10.66
C PHE A 225 -8.45 -5.27 -10.68
N PHE A 226 -8.57 -4.13 -11.39
CA PHE A 226 -7.43 -3.22 -11.50
C PHE A 226 -7.23 -2.38 -10.24
N GLY A 227 -8.32 -1.81 -9.71
CA GLY A 227 -8.26 -0.92 -8.55
C GLY A 227 -7.76 -1.63 -7.29
N THR A 228 -8.26 -2.84 -7.01
CA THR A 228 -7.92 -3.53 -5.75
C THR A 228 -6.74 -4.51 -5.87
N LEU A 229 -6.47 -5.09 -7.05
CA LEU A 229 -5.40 -6.08 -7.19
C LEU A 229 -4.16 -5.49 -7.87
N VAL A 230 -4.33 -4.87 -9.05
CA VAL A 230 -3.20 -4.45 -9.89
C VAL A 230 -2.50 -3.21 -9.34
N LEU A 231 -3.23 -2.14 -9.02
CA LEU A 231 -2.63 -0.88 -8.57
C LEU A 231 -1.83 -1.01 -7.26
N PRO A 232 -2.32 -1.71 -6.22
CA PRO A 232 -1.53 -1.92 -5.01
C PRO A 232 -0.27 -2.74 -5.29
N LEU A 233 -0.34 -3.78 -6.13
CA LEU A 233 0.83 -4.59 -6.50
C LEU A 233 1.88 -3.80 -7.29
N ILE A 234 1.49 -2.81 -8.10
CA ILE A 234 2.47 -1.91 -8.74
C ILE A 234 3.25 -1.14 -7.67
N ASN A 235 2.57 -0.60 -6.64
CA ASN A 235 3.24 0.10 -5.56
C ASN A 235 4.16 -0.84 -4.73
N VAL A 236 3.72 -2.07 -4.46
CA VAL A 236 4.57 -3.10 -3.83
C VAL A 236 5.77 -3.46 -4.72
N SER A 237 5.57 -3.53 -6.04
CA SER A 237 6.62 -3.83 -7.02
C SER A 237 7.66 -2.71 -7.12
N ILE A 238 7.26 -1.45 -6.92
CA ILE A 238 8.19 -0.32 -6.81
C ILE A 238 9.15 -0.56 -5.64
N LEU A 239 8.65 -0.93 -4.47
CA LEU A 239 9.49 -1.22 -3.30
C LEU A 239 10.42 -2.40 -3.56
N THR A 240 9.89 -3.46 -4.19
CA THR A 240 10.66 -4.66 -4.56
C THR A 240 11.80 -4.32 -5.51
N THR A 241 11.51 -3.52 -6.54
CA THR A 241 12.48 -3.08 -7.54
C THR A 241 13.53 -2.17 -6.92
N MET A 242 13.13 -1.22 -6.06
CA MET A 242 14.07 -0.38 -5.31
C MET A 242 14.99 -1.23 -4.43
N PHE A 243 14.49 -2.25 -3.75
CA PHE A 243 15.32 -3.18 -2.99
C PHE A 243 16.30 -3.94 -3.88
N GLY A 244 15.82 -4.52 -4.99
CA GLY A 244 16.66 -5.23 -5.95
C GLY A 244 17.79 -4.36 -6.51
N VAL A 245 17.51 -3.10 -6.86
CA VAL A 245 18.50 -2.16 -7.40
C VAL A 245 19.46 -1.65 -6.32
N PHE A 246 18.95 -1.18 -5.18
CA PHE A 246 19.77 -0.46 -4.20
C PHE A 246 20.50 -1.36 -3.22
N ILE A 247 19.93 -2.52 -2.88
CA ILE A 247 20.52 -3.49 -1.97
C ILE A 247 21.21 -4.61 -2.73
N GLU A 248 20.48 -5.31 -3.61
CA GLU A 248 21.02 -6.48 -4.32
C GLU A 248 21.82 -6.13 -5.58
N LYS A 249 21.84 -4.85 -5.99
CA LYS A 249 22.54 -4.36 -7.19
C LYS A 249 22.11 -5.06 -8.49
N ARG A 250 20.84 -5.48 -8.58
CA ARG A 250 20.25 -6.03 -9.81
C ARG A 250 20.17 -4.97 -10.89
N GLU A 251 20.42 -5.37 -12.14
CA GLU A 251 20.24 -4.52 -13.30
C GLU A 251 18.75 -4.45 -13.71
N LEU A 252 18.33 -3.29 -14.23
CA LEU A 252 16.98 -3.10 -14.75
C LEU A 252 16.96 -3.43 -16.24
N THR A 253 16.52 -4.65 -16.58
CA THR A 253 16.24 -5.09 -17.96
C THR A 253 14.77 -4.88 -18.31
#